data_AF-A0A2T0VVA9-F1
#
_entry.id   AF-A0A2T0VVA9-F1
#
_cell.length_a   1.000
_cell.length_b   1.000
_cell.length_c   1.000
_cell.angle_alpha   90.00
_cell.angle_beta   90.00
_cell.angle_gamma   90.00
#
_symmetry.space_group_name_H-M   'P 1'
#
loop_
_entity.id
_entity.type
_entity.pdbx_description
1 polymer ?
#
loop_
_entity_poly.entity_id
_entity_poly.type
_entity_poly.pdbx_seq_one_letter_code
_entity_poly.pdbx_strand_id
1 'polypeptide(L)'
;MSGPQFLHLQSYSRKPNKVGQSVRQVLDEAAREPEFSLHIESPKPPNLIFGMTPKQVHIKHDEIIAAGYVDAVLADGSVARRGIRKDRHTLLTAVAS
;
A
#
# COMPACT_ATOMS: atom_id res chain seq x y z
N MET A 1 8.64 -6.72 34.01
CA MET A 1 7.83 -5.63 33.42
C MET A 1 8.07 -5.65 31.93
N SER A 2 7.02 -5.66 31.10
CA SER A 2 7.20 -5.40 29.67
C SER A 2 7.77 -3.99 29.52
N GLY A 3 8.87 -3.85 28.80
CA GLY A 3 9.46 -2.55 28.49
C GLY A 3 8.51 -1.67 27.66
N PRO A 4 8.95 -0.46 27.28
CA PRO A 4 8.16 0.40 26.40
C PRO A 4 7.76 -0.34 25.11
N GLN A 5 6.53 -0.12 24.66
CA GLN A 5 6.00 -0.65 23.41
C GLN A 5 5.98 0.47 22.38
N PHE A 6 6.45 0.20 21.17
CA PHE A 6 6.52 1.18 20.10
C PHE A 6 5.57 0.82 18.96
N LEU A 7 4.95 1.85 18.37
CA LEU A 7 4.15 1.73 17.16
C LEU A 7 4.67 2.71 16.13
N HIS A 8 5.16 2.20 15.00
CA HIS A 8 5.54 3.01 13.85
C HIS A 8 4.39 3.07 12.85
N LEU A 9 3.93 4.27 12.52
CA LEU A 9 2.88 4.51 11.52
C LEU A 9 3.48 5.16 10.28
N GLN A 10 3.17 4.62 9.10
CA GLN A 10 3.63 5.20 7.84
C GLN A 10 2.58 5.04 6.74
N SER A 11 2.44 6.06 5.89
CA SER A 11 1.52 6.02 4.76
C SER A 11 2.26 6.04 3.43
N TYR A 12 1.64 5.44 2.42
CA TYR A 12 2.23 5.23 1.10
C TYR A 12 1.26 5.64 0.00
N SER A 13 1.82 6.18 -1.09
CA SER A 13 1.12 6.40 -2.35
C SER A 13 1.45 5.31 -3.37
N ARG A 14 0.65 5.21 -4.45
CA ARG A 14 0.94 4.27 -5.55
C ARG A 14 2.17 4.69 -6.35
N LYS A 15 2.46 5.99 -6.42
CA LYS A 15 3.67 6.52 -7.04
C LYS A 15 4.85 6.31 -6.10
N PRO A 16 5.95 5.68 -6.55
CA PRO A 16 7.18 5.61 -5.77
C PRO A 16 7.70 7.00 -5.40
N ASN A 17 8.16 7.15 -4.15
CA ASN A 17 8.89 8.34 -3.72
C ASN A 17 10.36 8.31 -4.22
N LYS A 18 11.15 9.32 -3.86
CA LYS A 18 12.56 9.44 -4.29
C LYS A 18 13.44 8.26 -3.87
N VAL A 19 13.06 7.54 -2.82
CA VAL A 19 13.78 6.37 -2.30
C VAL A 19 13.09 5.05 -2.67
N GLY A 20 12.12 5.07 -3.58
CA GLY A 20 11.46 3.88 -4.13
C GLY A 20 10.26 3.34 -3.34
N GLN A 21 9.93 3.93 -2.19
CA GLN A 21 8.80 3.47 -1.37
C GLN A 21 7.46 3.77 -2.03
N SER A 22 6.57 2.78 -2.03
CA SER A 22 5.23 2.84 -2.61
C SER A 22 4.32 1.77 -1.98
N VAL A 23 3.02 1.82 -2.27
CA VAL A 23 2.06 0.77 -1.89
C VAL A 23 2.53 -0.61 -2.34
N ARG A 24 2.94 -0.75 -3.61
CA ARG A 24 3.43 -2.02 -4.14
C ARG A 24 4.67 -2.49 -3.38
N GLN A 25 5.66 -1.60 -3.25
CA GLN A 25 6.93 -1.93 -2.61
C GLN A 25 6.75 -2.44 -1.18
N VAL A 26 5.94 -1.76 -0.34
CA VAL A 26 5.76 -2.16 1.06
C VAL A 26 4.93 -3.44 1.21
N LEU A 27 3.91 -3.63 0.37
CA LEU A 27 3.06 -4.83 0.43
C LEU A 27 3.78 -6.07 -0.11
N ASP A 28 4.56 -5.93 -1.18
CA ASP A 28 5.32 -7.05 -1.76
C ASP A 28 6.52 -7.43 -0.87
N GLU A 29 7.16 -6.45 -0.21
CA GLU A 29 8.16 -6.71 0.84
C GLU A 29 7.53 -7.48 2.03
N ALA A 30 6.35 -7.05 2.49
CA ALA A 30 5.61 -7.76 3.55
C ALA A 30 5.15 -9.15 3.11
N ALA A 31 4.82 -9.32 1.82
CA ALA A 31 4.49 -10.61 1.21
C ALA A 31 5.70 -11.54 1.04
N ARG A 32 6.92 -11.03 1.27
CA ARG A 32 8.19 -11.73 1.08
C ARG A 32 8.43 -12.13 -0.36
N GLU A 33 8.00 -11.29 -1.30
CA GLU A 33 8.30 -11.51 -2.72
C GLU A 33 9.80 -11.45 -2.96
N PRO A 34 10.38 -12.37 -3.77
CA PRO A 34 11.83 -12.44 -3.97
C PRO A 34 12.45 -11.12 -4.43
N GLU A 35 11.76 -10.39 -5.31
CA GLU A 35 12.26 -9.12 -5.87
C GLU A 35 12.38 -7.99 -4.83
N PHE A 36 11.65 -8.08 -3.72
CA PHE A 36 11.67 -7.10 -2.61
C PHE A 36 12.32 -7.64 -1.34
N SER A 37 12.79 -8.89 -1.34
CA SER A 37 13.39 -9.57 -0.18
C SER A 37 14.88 -9.87 -0.35
N LEU A 38 15.56 -9.16 -1.26
CA LEU A 38 16.96 -9.41 -1.65
C LEU A 38 17.96 -9.31 -0.48
N HIS A 39 17.58 -8.64 0.62
CA HIS A 39 18.40 -8.48 1.81
C HIS A 39 18.26 -9.64 2.82
N ILE A 40 17.50 -10.69 2.47
CA ILE A 40 17.26 -11.87 3.30
C ILE A 40 17.61 -13.12 2.48
N GLU A 41 18.55 -13.91 2.98
CA GLU A 41 19.08 -15.08 2.26
C GLU A 41 18.01 -16.17 1.99
N SER A 42 17.09 -16.38 2.94
CA SER A 42 16.01 -17.35 2.82
C SER A 42 14.71 -16.79 3.42
N PRO A 43 13.96 -15.98 2.66
CA PRO A 43 12.75 -15.34 3.16
C PRO A 43 11.66 -16.41 3.38
N LYS A 44 11.20 -16.54 4.63
CA LYS A 44 10.04 -17.37 4.97
C LYS A 44 8.75 -16.58 4.75
N PRO A 45 7.64 -17.22 4.31
CA PRO A 45 6.35 -16.56 4.17
C PRO A 45 5.90 -15.87 5.47
N PRO A 46 5.13 -14.77 5.38
CA PRO A 46 4.60 -14.10 6.55
C PRO A 46 3.60 -15.01 7.29
N ASN A 47 3.66 -14.99 8.62
CA ASN A 47 2.65 -15.65 9.45
C ASN A 47 1.41 -14.76 9.55
N LEU A 48 0.26 -15.26 9.08
CA LEU A 48 -1.01 -14.55 9.19
C LEU A 48 -1.60 -14.77 10.58
N ILE A 49 -1.58 -13.73 11.41
CA ILE A 49 -2.20 -13.76 12.74
C ILE A 49 -3.73 -13.59 12.61
N PHE A 50 -4.16 -12.61 11.81
CA PHE A 50 -5.57 -12.28 11.61
C PHE A 50 -5.78 -11.52 10.29
N GLY A 51 -6.98 -11.63 9.71
CA GLY A 51 -7.40 -10.80 8.59
C GLY A 51 -6.89 -11.30 7.23
N MET A 52 -6.25 -10.41 6.47
CA MET A 52 -5.86 -10.63 5.07
C MET A 52 -4.34 -10.78 4.95
N THR A 53 -3.90 -11.62 4.01
CA THR A 53 -2.49 -11.66 3.61
C THR A 53 -2.09 -10.35 2.91
N PRO A 54 -0.80 -9.98 2.87
CA PRO A 54 -0.35 -8.78 2.16
C PRO A 54 -0.79 -8.73 0.68
N LYS A 55 -0.79 -9.89 0.00
CA LYS A 55 -1.30 -10.02 -1.38
C LYS A 55 -2.79 -9.69 -1.49
N GLN A 56 -3.60 -10.20 -0.57
CA GLN A 56 -5.04 -9.90 -0.55
C GLN A 56 -5.30 -8.42 -0.25
N VAL A 57 -4.49 -7.80 0.62
CA VAL A 57 -4.53 -6.35 0.86
C VAL A 57 -4.21 -5.57 -0.41
N HIS A 58 -3.21 -6.01 -1.18
CA HIS A 58 -2.86 -5.38 -2.46
C HIS A 58 -4.02 -5.42 -3.46
N ILE A 59 -4.63 -6.59 -3.65
CA ILE A 59 -5.78 -6.76 -4.54
C ILE A 59 -6.94 -5.86 -4.11
N LYS A 60 -7.32 -5.92 -2.83
CA LYS A 60 -8.42 -5.11 -2.28
C LYS A 60 -8.15 -3.61 -2.38
N HIS A 61 -6.90 -3.19 -2.16
CA HIS A 61 -6.50 -1.80 -2.36
C HIS A 61 -6.74 -1.37 -3.81
N ASP A 62 -6.30 -2.17 -4.79
CA ASP A 62 -6.48 -1.83 -6.20
C ASP A 62 -7.95 -1.77 -6.62
N GLU A 63 -8.79 -2.65 -6.08
CA GLU A 63 -10.26 -2.61 -6.24
C GLU A 63 -10.86 -1.31 -5.71
N ILE A 64 -10.52 -0.90 -4.48
CA ILE A 64 -10.98 0.36 -3.86
C ILE A 64 -10.58 1.55 -4.71
N ILE A 65 -9.35 1.56 -5.21
CA ILE A 65 -8.83 2.65 -6.03
C ILE A 65 -9.50 2.70 -7.41
N ALA A 66 -9.76 1.56 -8.02
CA ALA A 66 -10.48 1.50 -9.30
C ALA A 66 -11.94 1.98 -9.17
N ALA A 67 -12.58 1.69 -8.03
CA ALA A 67 -13.91 2.18 -7.71
C ALA A 67 -13.95 3.67 -7.33
N GLY A 68 -12.84 4.22 -6.83
CA GLY A 68 -12.72 5.62 -6.42
C GLY A 68 -12.56 6.60 -7.58
N TYR A 69 -13.68 6.97 -8.21
CA TYR A 69 -13.74 8.01 -9.23
C TYR A 69 -14.95 8.93 -9.04
N VAL A 70 -14.83 10.13 -9.62
CA VAL A 70 -15.93 11.09 -9.74
C VAL A 70 -16.03 11.57 -11.18
N ASP A 71 -17.23 11.84 -11.64
CA ASP A 71 -17.45 12.52 -12.91
C ASP A 71 -17.46 14.03 -12.66
N ALA A 72 -16.67 14.76 -13.43
CA ALA A 72 -16.55 16.21 -13.33
C ALA A 72 -16.94 16.83 -14.68
N VAL A 73 -17.90 17.76 -14.65
CA VAL A 73 -18.24 18.58 -15.81
C VAL A 73 -17.16 19.65 -15.98
N LEU A 74 -16.55 19.69 -17.16
CA LEU A 74 -15.53 20.66 -17.50
C LEU A 74 -16.15 21.97 -18.00
N ALA A 75 -15.34 23.03 -18.09
CA ALA A 75 -15.79 24.34 -18.52
C ALA A 75 -16.36 24.38 -19.95
N ASP A 76 -15.98 23.41 -20.79
CA ASP A 76 -16.51 23.22 -22.16
C ASP A 76 -17.80 22.38 -22.21
N GLY A 77 -18.33 21.97 -21.06
CA GLY A 77 -19.52 21.13 -20.93
C GLY A 77 -19.26 19.62 -21.09
N SER A 78 -18.03 19.19 -21.39
CA SER A 78 -17.70 17.77 -21.46
C SER A 78 -17.59 17.13 -20.07
N VAL A 79 -17.87 15.83 -19.98
CA VAL A 79 -17.74 15.07 -18.72
C VAL A 79 -16.40 14.35 -18.70
N ALA A 80 -15.59 14.61 -17.67
CA ALA A 80 -14.32 13.94 -17.44
C ALA A 80 -14.39 13.04 -16.20
N ARG A 81 -14.01 11.77 -16.36
CA ARG A 81 -13.87 10.83 -15.25
C ARG A 81 -12.54 11.06 -14.51
N ARG A 82 -12.59 11.43 -13.24
CA ARG A 82 -11.43 11.75 -12.39
C ARG A 82 -11.28 10.69 -11.30
N GLY A 83 -10.24 9.86 -11.41
CA GLY A 83 -9.89 8.88 -10.37
C GLY A 83 -8.97 9.45 -9.29
N ILE A 84 -8.75 8.68 -8.22
CA ILE A 84 -7.75 8.98 -7.19
C ILE A 84 -6.36 9.06 -7.85
N ARG A 85 -5.65 10.18 -7.68
CA ARG A 85 -4.31 10.36 -8.25
C ARG A 85 -3.31 9.37 -7.64
N LYS A 86 -2.33 8.91 -8.45
CA LYS A 86 -1.32 7.93 -8.03
C LYS A 86 -0.41 8.44 -6.90
N ASP A 87 -0.24 9.75 -6.78
CA ASP A 87 0.60 10.40 -5.76
C ASP A 87 -0.15 10.74 -4.46
N ARG A 88 -1.43 10.37 -4.34
CA ARG A 88 -2.16 10.44 -3.07
C ARG A 88 -1.89 9.21 -2.21
N HIS A 89 -1.64 9.47 -0.93
CA HIS A 89 -1.45 8.41 0.05
C HIS A 89 -2.78 7.70 0.28
N THR A 90 -2.77 6.39 0.08
CA THR A 90 -3.97 5.54 -0.02
C THR A 90 -3.84 4.25 0.77
N LEU A 91 -2.65 3.99 1.35
CA LEU A 91 -2.40 2.94 2.32
C LEU A 91 -1.75 3.56 3.57
N LEU A 92 -2.25 3.22 4.75
CA LEU A 92 -1.61 3.46 6.04
C LEU A 92 -1.20 2.10 6.61
N THR A 93 0.03 2.00 7.10
CA THR A 93 0.57 0.80 7.74
C THR A 93 0.99 1.10 9.18
N ALA A 94 1.08 0.05 9.99
CA ALA A 94 1.53 0.10 11.37
C ALA A 94 2.45 -1.08 11.67
N VAL A 95 3.54 -0.84 12.40
CA VAL A 95 4.45 -1.89 12.91
C VAL A 95 4.56 -1.73 14.42
N ALA A 96 4.21 -2.77 15.17
CA ALA A 96 4.29 -2.82 16.63
C ALA A 96 5.46 -3.68 17.10
N SER A 97 6.22 -3.23 18.10
CA SER A 97 7.40 -3.91 18.67
C SER A 97 7.55 -3.67 20.17
#